data_AF-A0A3B9G8K5-F1
#
_entry.id   AF-A0A3B9G8K5-F1
#
_cell.length_a   1.000
_cell.length_b   1.000
_cell.length_c   1.000
_cell.angle_alpha   90.00
_cell.angle_beta   90.00
_cell.angle_gamma   90.00
#
_symmetry.space_group_name_H-M   'P 1'
#
loop_
_entity.id
_entity.type
_entity.pdbx_description
1 polymer ?
#
loop_
_entity_poly.entity_id
_entity_poly.type
_entity_poly.pdbx_seq_one_letter_code
_entity_poly.pdbx_strand_id
1 'polypeptide(L)' 'MARVYLDDNFLLFSETARKLFHDTAKDLPIIDYHTHLPPEEVATNQRWENITDLWLGHDHYKW' A
#
# COMPACT_ATOMS: atom_id res chain seq x y z
N MET A 1 19.85 19.90 -2.22
CA MET A 1 20.13 18.52 -2.69
C MET A 1 18.91 18.01 -3.42
N ALA A 2 19.10 17.27 -4.52
CA ALA A 2 17.98 16.60 -5.18
C ALA A 2 17.43 15.52 -4.24
N ARG A 3 16.11 15.43 -4.20
CA ARG A 3 15.40 14.43 -3.40
C ARG A 3 15.52 13.06 -4.07
N VAL A 4 15.77 12.01 -3.28
CA VAL A 4 15.73 10.64 -3.80
C VAL A 4 14.27 10.29 -4.14
N TYR A 5 14.03 9.71 -5.31
CA TYR A 5 12.70 9.26 -5.70
C TYR A 5 12.19 8.20 -4.72
N LEU A 6 10.95 8.35 -4.24
CA LEU A 6 10.32 7.49 -3.21
C LEU A 6 11.14 7.37 -1.90
N ASP A 7 11.67 8.49 -1.38
CA ASP A 7 12.26 8.53 -0.04
C ASP A 7 11.24 8.42 1.11
N ASP A 8 11.71 8.32 2.36
CA ASP A 8 10.87 8.21 3.56
C ASP A 8 9.89 9.37 3.74
N ASN A 9 10.14 10.51 3.09
CA ASN A 9 9.28 11.66 3.17
C ASN A 9 8.37 11.78 1.93
N PHE A 10 8.29 10.79 1.04
CA PHE A 10 7.57 10.87 -0.23
C PHE A 10 6.17 11.50 -0.05
N LEU A 11 5.86 12.51 -0.88
CA LEU A 11 4.66 13.39 -0.78
C LEU A 11 4.55 14.29 0.48
N LEU A 12 5.50 14.24 1.41
CA LEU A 12 5.59 15.09 2.61
C LEU A 12 6.50 16.29 2.36
N PHE A 13 5.91 17.42 1.93
CA PHE A 13 6.66 18.62 1.52
C PHE A 13 6.99 19.60 2.66
N SER A 14 6.39 19.44 3.84
CA SER A 14 6.60 20.33 5.00
C SER A 14 6.99 19.56 6.26
N GLU A 15 7.64 20.24 7.21
CA GLU A 15 7.95 19.68 8.53
C GLU A 15 6.67 19.21 9.26
N THR A 16 5.57 19.96 9.14
CA THR A 16 4.27 19.57 9.70
C THR A 16 3.76 18.26 9.10
N ALA A 17 3.83 18.10 7.76
CA ALA A 17 3.40 16.86 7.11
C ALA A 17 4.23 15.66 7.56
N ARG A 18 5.55 15.85 7.70
CA ARG A 18 6.46 14.81 8.20
C ARG A 18 6.12 14.38 9.62
N LYS A 19 5.90 15.32 10.54
CA LYS A 19 5.51 15.00 11.93
C LYS A 19 4.18 14.27 11.99
N LEU A 20 3.15 14.78 11.30
CA LEU A 20 1.83 14.16 11.30
C LEU A 20 1.86 12.71 10.76
N PHE A 21 2.66 12.45 9.73
CA PHE A 21 2.80 11.11 9.20
C PHE A 21 3.68 10.22 10.09
N HIS A 22 4.91 10.65 10.39
CA HIS A 22 5.92 9.81 11.04
C HIS A 22 5.71 9.60 12.53
N ASP A 23 5.11 10.56 13.22
CA ASP A 23 4.92 10.49 14.68
C ASP A 23 3.52 9.98 15.05
N THR A 24 2.58 9.99 14.09
CA THR A 24 1.19 9.60 14.33
C THR A 24 0.69 8.59 13.31
N ALA A 25 0.61 8.93 12.02
CA ALA A 25 -0.19 8.14 11.07
C ALA A 25 0.43 6.78 10.69
N LYS A 26 1.77 6.70 10.56
CA LYS A 26 2.46 5.54 9.97
C LYS A 26 2.24 4.22 10.72
N ASP A 27 2.04 4.30 12.05
CA ASP A 27 1.95 3.14 12.94
C ASP A 27 0.50 2.78 13.30
N LEU A 28 -0.48 3.52 12.76
CA LEU A 28 -1.89 3.21 12.96
C LEU A 28 -2.30 1.96 12.17
N PRO A 29 -3.24 1.16 12.69
CA PRO A 29 -3.76 0.03 11.94
C PRO A 29 -4.55 0.50 10.71
N ILE A 30 -4.56 -0.34 9.68
CA ILE A 30 -5.41 -0.15 8.51
C ILE A 30 -6.83 -0.62 8.85
N ILE A 31 -7.82 0.24 8.61
CA ILE A 31 -9.24 -0.09 8.70
C ILE A 31 -9.81 -0.06 7.28
N ASP A 32 -9.82 -1.23 6.63
CA ASP A 32 -10.26 -1.40 5.23
C ASP A 32 -11.74 -1.85 5.18
N TYR A 33 -12.65 -0.91 5.43
CA TYR A 33 -14.10 -1.21 5.56
C TYR A 33 -14.80 -1.57 4.24
N HIS A 34 -14.17 -1.26 3.11
CA HIS A 34 -14.72 -1.54 1.79
C HIS A 34 -13.60 -1.96 0.85
N THR A 35 -13.60 -3.23 0.53
CA THR A 35 -12.61 -3.86 -0.34
C THR A 35 -13.27 -4.94 -1.19
N HIS A 36 -12.57 -5.36 -2.23
CA HIS A 36 -12.99 -6.42 -3.14
C HIS A 36 -12.07 -7.64 -3.08
N LEU A 37 -11.29 -7.80 -1.99
CA LEU A 37 -10.49 -8.99 -1.76
C LEU A 37 -11.36 -10.26 -1.80
N PRO A 38 -10.99 -11.29 -2.59
CA PRO A 38 -11.75 -12.52 -2.65
C PRO A 38 -11.73 -13.25 -1.30
N PRO A 39 -12.88 -13.52 -0.65
CA PRO A 39 -12.92 -14.17 0.66
C PRO A 39 -12.29 -15.57 0.68
N GLU A 40 -12.37 -16.30 -0.44
CA GLU A 40 -11.79 -17.63 -0.58
C GLU A 40 -10.26 -17.62 -0.55
N GLU A 41 -9.63 -16.62 -1.19
CA GLU A 41 -8.16 -16.47 -1.18
C GLU A 41 -7.66 -16.17 0.24
N VAL A 42 -8.42 -15.37 1.00
CA VAL A 42 -8.13 -15.10 2.42
C VAL A 42 -8.30 -16.37 3.26
N ALA A 43 -9.41 -17.09 3.08
CA ALA A 43 -9.73 -18.28 3.87
C ALA A 43 -8.75 -19.43 3.65
N THR A 44 -8.22 -19.57 2.43
CA THR A 44 -7.27 -20.64 2.07
C THR A 44 -5.81 -20.24 2.24
N ASN A 45 -5.53 -18.98 2.59
CA ASN A 45 -4.18 -18.41 2.59
C ASN A 45 -3.48 -18.65 1.23
N GLN A 46 -4.15 -18.21 0.16
CA GLN A 46 -3.75 -18.43 -1.22
C GLN A 46 -2.26 -18.10 -1.44
N ARG A 47 -1.59 -18.96 -2.21
CA ARG A 47 -0.20 -18.75 -2.65
C ARG A 47 -0.21 -18.57 -4.17
N TRP A 48 0.34 -17.47 -4.64
CA TRP A 48 0.50 -17.21 -6.07
C TRP A 48 1.76 -17.91 -6.61
N GLU A 49 1.70 -18.42 -7.84
CA GLU A 49 2.84 -19.11 -8.46
C GLU A 49 3.94 -18.13 -8.87
N ASN A 50 3.54 -16.95 -9.35
CA ASN A 50 4.46 -15.90 -9.78
C ASN A 50 3.89 -14.48 -9.55
N ILE A 51 4.73 -13.47 -9.76
CA ILE A 51 4.35 -12.06 -9.55
C ILE A 51 3.32 -11.56 -10.55
N THR A 52 3.28 -12.12 -11.77
CA THR A 52 2.31 -11.73 -12.79
C THR A 52 0.89 -12.06 -12.35
N ASP A 53 0.69 -13.25 -11.78
CA ASP A 53 -0.61 -13.67 -11.25
C ASP A 53 -1.10 -12.70 -10.16
N LEU A 54 -0.22 -12.34 -9.23
CA LEU A 54 -0.54 -11.42 -8.13
C LEU A 54 -0.79 -9.98 -8.61
N TRP A 55 -0.02 -9.48 -9.57
CA TRP A 55 -0.07 -8.06 -9.98
C TRP A 55 -1.05 -7.76 -11.11
N LEU A 56 -1.35 -8.73 -11.98
CA LEU A 56 -2.21 -8.57 -13.15
C LEU A 56 -3.53 -9.37 -13.05
N GLY A 57 -3.68 -10.27 -12.08
CA GLY A 57 -4.86 -11.13 -11.95
C GLY A 57 -6.13 -10.46 -11.42
N HIS A 58 -5.99 -9.31 -10.74
CA HIS A 58 -7.12 -8.57 -10.16
C HIS A 58 -7.23 -7.16 -10.80
N ASP A 59 -7.38 -6.11 -9.98
CA ASP A 59 -7.73 -4.74 -10.38
C ASP A 59 -7.20 -4.28 -11.76
N HIS A 60 -8.09 -3.63 -12.50
CA HIS A 60 -7.93 -3.37 -13.93
C HIS A 60 -7.20 -2.08 -14.29
N TYR A 61 -6.55 -1.40 -13.35
CA TYR A 61 -5.84 -0.14 -13.69
C TYR A 61 -4.69 -0.31 -14.69
N LYS A 62 -4.13 -1.52 -14.83
CA LYS A 62 -3.04 -1.81 -15.77
C LYS A 62 -3.54 -2.22 -17.18
N TRP A 63 -4.80 -2.59 -17.33
CA TRP A 63 -5.36 -3.21 -18.54
C TRP A 63 -6.78 -2.71 -18.82
#